data_AF-A0A1F5J8G4-F1
#
_entry.id   AF-A0A1F5J8G4-F1
#
_cell.length_a   1.000
_cell.length_b   1.000
_cell.length_c   1.000
_cell.angle_alpha   90.00
_cell.angle_beta   90.00
_cell.angle_gamma   90.00
#
_symmetry.space_group_name_H-M   'P 1'
#
loop_
_entity.id
_entity.type
_entity.pdbx_description
1 polymer ?
#
loop_
_entity_poly.entity_id
_entity_poly.type
_entity_poly.pdbx_seq_one_letter_code
_entity_poly.pdbx_strand_id
1 'polypeptide(L)'
;MSHYNLVSFTGIFILVGFAWLISTDRKNVNYRVVIWGISLQLLFGAFIFLLPAGAKVFLFVNDIVVKVLGSASAGAEFLFGRLALPPGSRNAAGEDSLG
;
A
#
# COMPACT_ATOMS: atom_id res chain seq x y z
N MET A 1 23.79 -0.53 -7.86
CA MET A 1 22.47 -1.14 -7.57
C MET A 1 22.53 -2.67 -7.44
N SER A 2 23.56 -3.26 -6.81
CA SER A 2 23.67 -4.74 -6.69
C SER A 2 23.38 -5.23 -5.27
N HIS A 3 23.98 -4.61 -4.25
CA HIS A 3 23.90 -5.08 -2.87
C HIS A 3 22.49 -4.95 -2.25
N TYR A 4 21.75 -3.88 -2.57
CA TYR A 4 20.40 -3.67 -2.02
C TYR A 4 19.37 -4.67 -2.53
N ASN A 5 19.48 -5.13 -3.78
CA ASN A 5 18.56 -6.13 -4.33
C ASN A 5 18.80 -7.51 -3.68
N LEU A 6 20.06 -7.82 -3.38
CA LEU A 6 20.43 -9.00 -2.58
C LEU A 6 19.87 -8.91 -1.16
N VAL A 7 20.01 -7.77 -0.48
CA VAL A 7 19.43 -7.55 0.85
C VAL A 7 17.90 -7.73 0.84
N SER A 8 17.21 -7.15 -0.15
CA SER A 8 15.76 -7.31 -0.30
C SER A 8 15.35 -8.76 -0.54
N PHE A 9 16.09 -9.49 -1.39
CA PHE A 9 15.82 -10.89 -1.66
C PHE A 9 16.03 -11.76 -0.40
N THR A 10 17.14 -11.57 0.31
CA THR A 10 17.42 -12.29 1.57
C THR A 10 16.40 -11.96 2.65
N GLY A 11 15.87 -10.73 2.68
CA GLY A 11 14.82 -10.31 3.61
C GLY A 11 13.57 -11.20 3.55
N ILE A 12 13.15 -11.64 2.36
CA ILE A 12 11.99 -12.53 2.19
C ILE A 12 12.22 -13.86 2.93
N PHE A 13 13.40 -14.46 2.76
CA PHE A 13 13.73 -15.73 3.43
C PHE A 13 13.89 -15.58 4.94
N ILE A 14 14.44 -14.45 5.40
CA ILE A 14 14.55 -14.15 6.84
C ILE A 14 13.15 -14.02 7.46
N LEU A 15 12.23 -13.31 6.82
CA LEU A 15 10.86 -13.14 7.32
C LEU A 15 10.09 -14.46 7.33
N VAL A 16 10.22 -15.29 6.29
CA VAL A 16 9.62 -16.63 6.26
C VAL A 16 10.22 -17.52 7.34
N GLY A 17 11.54 -17.48 7.54
CA GLY A 17 12.22 -18.20 8.63
C GLY A 17 11.77 -17.75 10.02
N PHE A 18 11.59 -16.44 10.22
CA PHE A 18 11.09 -15.88 11.46
C PHE A 18 9.63 -16.29 11.73
N ALA A 19 8.77 -16.24 10.71
CA ALA A 19 7.40 -16.73 10.80
C ALA A 19 7.35 -18.23 11.16
N TRP A 20 8.27 -19.03 10.61
CA TRP A 20 8.41 -20.45 10.97
C TRP A 20 8.89 -20.66 12.41
N LEU A 21 9.79 -19.82 12.93
CA LEU A 21 10.24 -19.89 14.32
C LEU A 21 9.12 -19.61 15.33
N ILE A 22 8.23 -18.66 15.02
CA ILE A 22 7.07 -18.32 15.86
C ILE A 22 5.93 -19.33 15.69
N SER A 23 5.91 -20.12 14.61
CA SER A 23 4.84 -21.08 14.34
C SER A 23 4.68 -22.12 15.46
N THR A 24 3.44 -22.26 15.94
CA THR A 24 3.05 -23.21 16.98
C THR A 24 3.17 -24.67 16.52
N ASP A 25 2.87 -24.96 15.26
CA ASP A 25 2.97 -26.31 14.69
C ASP A 25 3.86 -26.31 13.44
N ARG A 26 5.18 -26.36 13.69
CA ARG A 26 6.22 -26.30 12.66
C ARG A 26 6.20 -27.49 11.69
N LYS A 27 5.57 -28.60 12.07
CA LYS A 27 5.48 -29.82 11.24
C LYS A 27 4.30 -29.77 10.27
N ASN A 28 3.24 -29.05 10.61
CA ASN A 28 2.04 -28.94 9.79
C ASN A 28 2.01 -27.69 8.90
N VAL A 29 3.17 -27.11 8.61
CA VAL A 29 3.26 -25.96 7.70
C VAL A 29 3.02 -26.43 6.27
N ASN A 30 1.96 -25.92 5.64
CA ASN A 30 1.65 -26.25 4.26
C ASN A 30 2.55 -25.47 3.29
N TYR A 31 3.69 -26.06 2.94
CA TYR A 31 4.67 -25.47 2.02
C TYR A 31 4.09 -25.12 0.64
N ARG A 32 3.06 -25.84 0.18
CA ARG A 32 2.39 -25.50 -1.08
C ARG A 32 1.75 -24.12 -1.00
N VAL A 33 1.06 -23.81 0.11
CA VAL A 33 0.42 -22.50 0.33
C VAL A 33 1.47 -21.40 0.48
N VAL A 34 2.55 -21.67 1.22
CA VAL A 34 3.64 -20.70 1.41
C VAL A 34 4.30 -20.34 0.07
N ILE A 35 4.64 -21.34 -0.75
CA ILE A 35 5.23 -21.12 -2.08
C ILE A 35 4.27 -20.35 -2.98
N TRP A 36 2.97 -20.70 -2.98
CA TRP A 36 1.98 -19.95 -3.74
C TRP A 36 1.86 -18.50 -3.28
N GLY A 37 1.85 -18.25 -1.98
CA GLY A 37 1.81 -16.90 -1.42
C GLY A 37 3.00 -16.05 -1.86
N ILE A 38 4.23 -16.59 -1.73
CA ILE A 38 5.45 -15.89 -2.15
C ILE A 38 5.45 -15.66 -3.67
N SER A 39 5.05 -16.67 -4.45
CA SER A 39 5.02 -16.56 -5.92
C SER A 39 4.02 -15.52 -6.38
N LEU A 40 2.82 -15.51 -5.79
CA LEU A 40 1.78 -14.53 -6.09
C LEU A 40 2.22 -13.11 -5.69
N GLN A 41 2.86 -12.96 -4.53
CA GLN A 41 3.40 -11.67 -4.08
C GLN A 41 4.45 -11.12 -5.04
N LEU A 42 5.41 -11.94 -5.47
CA LEU A 42 6.43 -11.55 -6.44
C LEU A 42 5.80 -11.25 -7.81
N LEU A 43 4.81 -12.04 -8.24
CA LEU A 43 4.10 -11.83 -9.49
C LEU A 43 3.35 -10.49 -9.49
N PHE A 44 2.61 -10.17 -8.43
CA PHE A 44 1.93 -8.87 -8.30
C PHE A 44 2.92 -7.71 -8.22
N GLY A 45 4.00 -7.86 -7.44
CA GLY A 45 5.05 -6.84 -7.37
C GLY A 45 5.69 -6.58 -8.73
N ALA A 46 6.07 -7.63 -9.44
CA ALA A 46 6.60 -7.51 -10.80
C ALA A 46 5.56 -6.92 -11.76
N PHE A 47 4.30 -7.34 -11.67
CA PHE A 47 3.23 -6.80 -12.51
C PHE A 47 3.07 -5.29 -12.31
N ILE A 48 3.03 -4.80 -11.08
CA ILE A 48 2.83 -3.39 -10.77
C ILE A 48 4.08 -2.55 -11.07
N PHE A 49 5.28 -3.02 -10.68
CA PHE A 49 6.51 -2.22 -10.74
C PHE A 49 7.32 -2.39 -12.02
N LEU A 50 7.26 -3.55 -12.69
CA LEU A 50 8.08 -3.84 -13.88
C LEU A 50 7.31 -3.65 -15.19
N LEU A 51 6.01 -3.95 -15.22
CA LEU A 51 5.21 -3.83 -16.44
C LEU A 51 4.56 -2.44 -16.54
N PRO A 52 4.69 -1.75 -17.69
CA PRO A 52 4.05 -0.44 -17.89
C PRO A 52 2.53 -0.52 -17.85
N ALA A 53 1.95 -1.67 -18.19
CA ALA A 53 0.51 -1.91 -18.08
C ALA A 53 0.05 -1.94 -16.61
N GLY A 54 0.82 -2.57 -15.71
CA GLY A 54 0.47 -2.63 -14.29
C GLY A 54 0.55 -1.27 -13.62
N ALA A 55 1.54 -0.45 -13.97
CA ALA A 55 1.62 0.94 -13.51
C ALA A 55 0.40 1.76 -13.95
N LYS A 56 -0.06 1.62 -15.20
CA LYS A 56 -1.28 2.29 -15.71
C LYS A 56 -2.54 1.85 -14.96
N VAL A 57 -2.69 0.54 -14.72
CA VAL A 57 -3.82 0.01 -13.95
C VAL A 57 -3.79 0.54 -12.51
N PHE A 58 -2.62 0.55 -11.87
CA PHE A 58 -2.46 1.08 -10.53
C PHE A 58 -2.82 2.57 -10.45
N LEU A 59 -2.37 3.38 -11.41
CA LEU A 59 -2.73 4.80 -11.49
C LEU A 59 -4.24 4.99 -11.70
N PHE A 60 -4.87 4.21 -12.57
CA PHE A 60 -6.32 4.26 -12.76
C PHE A 60 -7.10 3.96 -11.45
N VAL A 61 -6.67 2.95 -10.70
CA VAL A 61 -7.25 2.64 -9.39
C VAL A 61 -7.00 3.78 -8.41
N ASN A 62 -5.79 4.35 -8.40
CA ASN A 62 -5.45 5.51 -7.56
C ASN A 62 -6.38 6.69 -7.86
N ASP A 63 -6.64 7.00 -9.12
CA ASP A 63 -7.55 8.09 -9.51
C ASP A 63 -8.97 7.88 -8.97
N ILE A 64 -9.47 6.63 -8.99
CA ILE A 64 -10.77 6.29 -8.41
C ILE A 64 -10.76 6.53 -6.89
N VAL A 65 -9.72 6.05 -6.20
CA VAL A 65 -9.56 6.23 -4.76
C VAL A 65 -9.50 7.71 -4.40
N VAL A 66 -8.75 8.52 -5.16
CA VAL A 66 -8.65 9.98 -4.96
C VAL A 66 -10.01 10.65 -5.15
N LYS A 67 -10.82 10.23 -6.12
CA LYS A 67 -12.20 10.75 -6.28
C LYS A 67 -13.08 10.44 -5.08
N VAL A 68 -13.02 9.21 -4.57
CA VAL A 68 -13.77 8.81 -3.37
C VAL A 68 -13.29 9.61 -2.16
N LEU A 69 -11.98 9.79 -2.01
CA LEU A 69 -11.40 10.61 -0.95
C LEU A 69 -11.86 12.06 -1.06
N GLY A 70 -11.93 12.62 -2.27
CA GLY A 70 -12.47 13.96 -2.51
C GLY A 70 -13.93 14.10 -2.05
N SER A 71 -14.78 13.09 -2.29
CA SER A 71 -16.14 13.09 -1.76
C SER A 71 -16.18 13.02 -0.23
N ALA A 72 -15.32 12.21 0.38
CA ALA A 72 -15.19 12.13 1.83
C ALA A 72 -14.69 13.46 2.43
N SER A 73 -13.70 14.10 1.81
CA SER A 73 -13.18 15.41 2.20
C SER A 73 -14.24 16.50 2.12
N ALA A 74 -15.06 16.53 1.05
CA ALA A 74 -16.16 17.48 0.93
C ALA A 74 -17.22 17.26 2.03
N GLY A 75 -17.50 16.01 2.40
CA GLY A 75 -18.37 15.70 3.55
C GLY A 75 -17.77 16.17 4.87
N ALA A 76 -16.47 15.97 5.08
CA ALA A 76 -15.77 16.43 6.27
C ALA A 76 -15.76 17.97 6.37
N GLU A 77 -15.54 18.67 5.26
CA GLU A 77 -15.64 20.14 5.19
C GLU A 77 -17.07 20.62 5.48
N PHE A 78 -18.10 19.90 5.02
CA PHE A 78 -19.50 20.24 5.36
C PHE A 78 -19.79 20.13 6.86
N LEU A 79 -19.28 19.09 7.54
CA LEU A 79 -19.52 18.89 8.98
C LEU A 79 -18.65 19.78 9.87
N PHE A 80 -17.37 19.96 9.52
CA PHE A 80 -16.36 20.57 10.39
C PHE A 80 -15.79 21.89 9.86
N GLY A 81 -16.19 22.31 8.65
CA GLY A 81 -15.68 23.52 8.01
C GLY A 81 -14.16 23.50 7.92
N ARG A 82 -13.55 24.57 8.44
CA ARG A 82 -12.11 24.82 8.38
C ARG A 82 -11.24 23.83 9.16
N LEU A 83 -11.81 23.00 10.02
CA LEU A 83 -11.09 21.95 10.76
C LEU A 83 -10.78 20.72 9.89
N ALA A 84 -11.52 20.52 8.80
CA ALA A 84 -11.32 19.41 7.88
C ALA A 84 -10.36 19.74 6.73
N LEU A 85 -9.85 20.97 6.68
CA LEU A 85 -8.92 21.42 5.67
C LEU A 85 -7.51 20.85 5.96
N PRO A 86 -6.79 20.36 4.95
CA PRO A 86 -5.38 20.02 5.13
C PRO A 86 -4.52 21.26 5.43
N PRO A 87 -3.40 21.11 6.15
CA PRO A 87 -2.52 22.22 6.52
C PRO A 87 -2.05 23.00 5.28
N GLY A 88 -2.17 24.32 5.31
CA GLY A 88 -1.80 25.19 4.20
C GLY A 88 -2.80 25.26 3.04
N SER A 89 -3.99 24.67 3.17
CA SER A 89 -5.09 24.82 2.21
C SER A 89 -6.10 25.89 2.61
N ARG A 90 -6.91 26.34 1.65
CA ARG A 90 -7.99 27.31 1.82
C ARG A 90 -9.32 26.73 1.34
N ASN A 91 -10.41 27.07 2.03
CA ASN A 91 -11.75 26.74 1.55
C ASN A 91 -12.20 27.68 0.41
N ALA A 92 -13.38 27.39 -0.16
CA ALA A 92 -14.01 28.21 -1.20
C ALA A 92 -14.32 29.66 -0.77
N ALA A 93 -14.40 29.93 0.54
CA ALA A 93 -14.61 31.26 1.11
C ALA A 93 -13.30 32.04 1.34
N GLY A 94 -12.14 31.42 1.04
CA GLY A 94 -10.82 32.04 1.20
C GLY A 94 -10.26 31.98 2.62
N GLU A 95 -10.86 31.20 3.51
CA GLU A 95 -10.42 31.04 4.89
C GLU A 95 -9.32 29.98 5.00
N ASP A 96 -8.28 30.30 5.77
CA ASP A 96 -7.17 29.38 6.02
C ASP A 96 -7.59 28.22 6.95
N SER A 97 -6.96 27.06 6.74
CA SER A 97 -7.09 25.90 7.63
C SER A 97 -6.78 26.27 9.08
N LEU A 98 -7.56 25.71 10.01
CA LEU A 98 -7.35 25.84 11.45
C LEU A 98 -6.46 24.71 12.02
N GLY A 99 -5.99 23.79 11.17
CA GLY A 99 -5.13 22.66 11.50
C GLY A 99 -4.21 22.26 10.35
#